data_AF-A0AAW6XPI4-F1
#
_entry.id   AF-A0AAW6XPI4-F1
#
_cell.length_a   1.000
_cell.length_b   1.000
_cell.length_c   1.000
_cell.angle_alpha   90.00
_cell.angle_beta   90.00
_cell.angle_gamma   90.00
#
_symmetry.space_group_name_H-M   'P 1'
#
loop_
_entity.id
_entity.type
_entity.pdbx_description
1 polymer ?
#
loop_
_entity_poly.entity_id
_entity_poly.type
_entity_poly.pdbx_seq_one_letter_code
_entity_poly.pdbx_strand_id
1 'polypeptide(L)'
;KNIDTNRYDIDTQKLDFSTANFSPAEIEAQNQDLVKHADEFLTDEDNGLPVFLEPEAVQLLSFWCRTPQQMRRFIGIILNAKYAVEKEHKDLGVWILLDDPDLKKMMTKTLRRYFNALRSDEKHIKNVENYL
;
A
#
# COMPACT_ATOMS: atom_id res chain seq x y z
N LYS A 1 -36.12 -1.43 31.89
CA LYS A 1 -34.79 -1.86 31.42
C LYS A 1 -33.88 -0.64 31.53
N ASN A 2 -33.01 -0.61 32.53
CA ASN A 2 -32.04 0.47 32.71
C ASN A 2 -30.95 0.24 31.65
N ILE A 3 -30.83 1.13 30.68
CA ILE A 3 -29.83 1.02 29.61
C ILE A 3 -28.53 1.51 30.24
N ASP A 4 -27.64 0.58 30.53
CA ASP A 4 -26.31 0.85 31.05
C ASP A 4 -25.60 1.82 30.08
N THR A 5 -25.51 3.08 30.50
CA THR A 5 -24.91 4.19 29.76
C THR A 5 -23.41 4.32 30.08
N ASN A 6 -22.86 3.42 30.91
CA ASN A 6 -21.45 3.40 31.33
C ASN A 6 -20.59 2.42 30.53
N ARG A 7 -20.96 2.11 29.27
CA ARG A 7 -20.13 1.22 28.43
C ARG A 7 -18.76 1.81 28.07
N TYR A 8 -18.55 3.10 28.30
CA TYR A 8 -17.33 3.83 27.94
C TYR A 8 -16.47 4.26 29.14
N ASP A 9 -16.79 3.82 30.36
CA ASP A 9 -16.09 4.27 31.57
C ASP A 9 -15.56 3.10 32.40
N ILE A 10 -14.51 2.44 31.90
CA ILE A 10 -13.67 1.55 32.72
C ILE A 10 -12.24 1.50 32.16
N ASP A 11 -11.32 2.20 32.83
CA ASP A 11 -9.89 1.87 32.94
C ASP A 11 -9.01 1.68 31.67
N THR A 12 -9.40 2.16 30.49
CA THR A 12 -8.55 2.05 29.29
C THR A 12 -7.42 3.09 29.23
N GLN A 13 -7.36 4.02 30.18
CA GLN A 13 -6.31 5.04 30.24
C GLN A 13 -5.07 4.50 30.95
N LYS A 14 -4.15 3.87 30.20
CA LYS A 14 -2.70 3.87 30.48
C LYS A 14 -1.83 3.11 29.47
N LEU A 15 -2.39 2.60 28.38
CA LEU A 15 -1.55 2.05 27.31
C LEU A 15 -0.95 3.22 26.52
N ASP A 16 0.35 3.45 26.71
CA ASP A 16 1.11 4.36 25.88
C ASP A 16 1.51 3.65 24.59
N PHE A 17 0.73 3.89 23.54
CA PHE A 17 0.99 3.40 22.18
C PHE A 17 2.05 4.21 21.44
N SER A 18 2.76 5.12 22.12
CA SER A 18 3.87 5.85 21.53
C SER A 18 4.97 4.90 21.07
N THR A 19 5.44 5.12 19.85
CA THR A 19 6.61 4.44 19.31
C THR A 19 7.88 4.74 20.10
N ALA A 20 7.88 5.76 20.98
CA ALA A 20 9.02 6.13 21.81
C ALA A 20 9.40 5.06 22.85
N ASN A 21 8.50 4.10 23.13
CA ASN A 21 8.76 3.00 24.07
C ASN A 21 9.52 1.83 23.44
N PHE A 22 9.77 1.86 22.14
CA PHE A 22 10.44 0.79 21.42
C PHE A 22 11.84 1.21 20.98
N SER A 23 12.77 0.27 21.04
CA SER A 23 14.08 0.44 20.44
C SER A 23 13.99 0.53 18.90
N PRO A 24 14.98 1.15 18.24
CA PRO A 24 15.02 1.19 16.78
C PRO A 24 14.94 -0.18 16.11
N ALA A 25 15.54 -1.21 16.72
CA ALA A 25 15.54 -2.59 16.19
C ALA A 25 14.14 -3.24 16.29
N GLU A 26 13.41 -2.98 17.39
CA GLU A 26 12.03 -3.45 17.52
C GLU A 26 11.11 -2.79 16.50
N ILE A 27 11.27 -1.47 16.29
CA ILE A 27 10.51 -0.74 15.26
C ILE A 27 10.85 -1.27 13.86
N GLU A 28 12.13 -1.55 13.57
CA GLU A 28 12.53 -2.12 12.29
C GLU A 28 11.91 -3.51 12.08
N ALA A 29 11.95 -4.39 13.08
CA ALA A 29 11.34 -5.71 13.01
C ALA A 29 9.82 -5.62 12.78
N GLN A 30 9.13 -4.75 13.51
CA GLN A 30 7.70 -4.49 13.32
C GLN A 30 7.39 -3.99 11.92
N ASN A 31 8.17 -3.03 11.41
CA ASN A 31 7.99 -2.51 10.06
C ASN A 31 8.23 -3.57 8.98
N GLN A 32 9.26 -4.41 9.14
CA GLN A 32 9.55 -5.50 8.21
C GLN A 32 8.41 -6.52 8.19
N ASP A 33 7.86 -6.86 9.35
CA ASP A 33 6.70 -7.76 9.47
C ASP A 33 5.47 -7.19 8.76
N LEU A 34 5.09 -5.95 9.09
CA LEU A 34 3.95 -5.26 8.47
C LEU A 34 4.09 -5.12 6.95
N VAL A 35 5.30 -4.83 6.45
CA VAL A 35 5.55 -4.73 5.01
C VAL A 35 5.51 -6.10 4.35
N LYS A 36 6.07 -7.13 4.99
CA LYS A 36 6.13 -8.49 4.46
C LYS A 36 4.73 -9.10 4.29
N HIS A 37 3.85 -8.84 5.25
CA HIS A 37 2.47 -9.33 5.28
C HIS A 37 1.47 -8.32 4.67
N ALA A 38 1.95 -7.41 3.83
CA ALA A 38 1.14 -6.35 3.25
C ALA A 38 0.01 -6.84 2.33
N ASP A 39 0.23 -7.95 1.64
CA ASP A 39 -0.76 -8.57 0.78
C ASP A 39 -1.96 -9.09 1.58
N GLU A 40 -1.75 -9.58 2.81
CA GLU A 40 -2.82 -10.13 3.66
C GLU A 40 -3.87 -9.08 4.05
N PHE A 41 -3.49 -7.80 4.17
CA PHE A 41 -4.43 -6.73 4.54
C PHE A 41 -4.82 -5.80 3.39
N LEU A 42 -3.96 -5.61 2.39
CA LEU A 42 -4.26 -4.72 1.24
C LEU A 42 -5.06 -5.39 0.14
N THR A 43 -5.17 -6.73 0.15
CA THR A 43 -5.96 -7.47 -0.84
C THR A 43 -7.26 -8.04 -0.28
N ASP A 44 -7.57 -7.73 0.97
CA ASP A 44 -8.79 -8.15 1.63
C ASP A 44 -9.96 -7.21 1.27
N GLU A 45 -11.00 -7.79 0.66
CA GLU A 45 -12.21 -7.10 0.21
C GLU A 45 -13.02 -6.53 1.40
N ASP A 46 -12.87 -7.10 2.60
CA ASP A 46 -13.58 -6.66 3.80
C ASP A 46 -12.98 -5.37 4.41
N ASN A 47 -11.76 -4.97 4.02
CA ASN A 47 -11.05 -3.81 4.57
C ASN A 47 -11.45 -2.47 3.95
N GLY A 48 -12.41 -2.43 3.02
CA GLY A 48 -12.97 -1.19 2.45
C GLY A 48 -12.02 -0.37 1.56
N LEU A 49 -10.78 -0.84 1.35
CA LEU A 49 -9.87 -0.34 0.32
C LEU A 49 -10.16 -1.06 -0.99
N PRO A 50 -10.13 -0.37 -2.16
CA PRO A 50 -10.30 -1.06 -3.43
C PRO A 50 -9.19 -2.10 -3.60
N VAL A 51 -9.56 -3.37 -3.73
CA VAL A 51 -8.61 -4.46 -3.98
C VAL A 51 -8.21 -4.43 -5.46
N PHE A 52 -7.35 -3.49 -5.82
CA PHE A 52 -6.92 -3.27 -7.19
C PHE A 52 -5.53 -3.87 -7.52
N LEU A 53 -4.80 -4.33 -6.52
CA LEU A 53 -3.53 -5.03 -6.72
C LEU A 53 -3.73 -6.54 -6.50
N GLU A 54 -3.05 -7.36 -7.31
CA GLU A 54 -2.92 -8.78 -7.00
C GLU A 54 -1.91 -8.96 -5.86
N PRO A 55 -1.99 -10.06 -5.08
CA PRO A 55 -1.03 -10.36 -4.01
C PRO A 55 0.43 -10.29 -4.47
N GLU A 56 0.73 -10.80 -5.67
CA GLU A 56 2.08 -10.71 -6.26
C GLU A 56 2.54 -9.25 -6.44
N ALA A 57 1.64 -8.36 -6.86
CA ALA A 57 1.96 -6.95 -7.04
C ALA A 57 2.27 -6.28 -5.70
N VAL A 58 1.51 -6.60 -4.65
CA VAL A 58 1.76 -6.10 -3.29
C VAL A 58 3.09 -6.64 -2.74
N GLN A 59 3.39 -7.92 -2.95
CA GLN A 59 4.67 -8.52 -2.59
C GLN A 59 5.85 -7.89 -3.32
N LEU A 60 5.69 -7.54 -4.59
CA LEU A 60 6.71 -6.80 -5.35
C LEU A 60 7.00 -5.43 -4.74
N LEU A 61 5.95 -4.68 -4.38
CA LEU A 61 6.10 -3.38 -3.73
C LEU A 61 6.75 -3.51 -2.34
N SER A 62 6.45 -4.59 -1.62
CA SER A 62 7.02 -4.82 -0.29
C SER A 62 8.55 -4.94 -0.31
N PHE A 63 9.13 -5.50 -1.38
CA PHE A 63 10.58 -5.58 -1.53
C PHE A 63 11.31 -4.22 -1.70
N TRP A 64 10.58 -3.13 -1.98
CA TRP A 64 11.13 -1.78 -1.99
C TRP A 64 10.73 -0.95 -0.77
N CYS A 65 9.86 -1.50 0.09
CA CYS A 65 9.44 -0.84 1.30
C CYS A 65 10.26 -1.35 2.49
N ARG A 66 10.64 -0.44 3.36
CA ARG A 66 11.18 -0.72 4.70
C ARG A 66 10.20 -0.33 5.79
N THR A 67 9.14 0.40 5.44
CA THR A 67 8.14 0.93 6.36
C THR A 67 6.75 0.88 5.72
N PRO A 68 5.67 0.76 6.52
CA PRO A 68 4.30 0.88 6.03
C PRO A 68 4.02 2.23 5.34
N GLN A 69 4.70 3.30 5.75
CA GLN A 69 4.56 4.62 5.14
C GLN A 69 5.06 4.63 3.68
N GLN A 70 6.16 3.93 3.39
CA GLN A 70 6.64 3.76 2.01
C GLN A 70 5.65 2.95 1.16
N MET A 71 5.07 1.88 1.72
CA MET A 71 4.02 1.11 1.06
C MET A 71 2.82 2.00 0.71
N ARG A 72 2.33 2.77 1.70
CA ARG A 72 1.25 3.74 1.51
C ARG A 72 1.59 4.78 0.43
N ARG A 73 2.85 5.23 0.35
CA ARG A 73 3.30 6.18 -0.68
C ARG A 73 3.21 5.57 -2.09
N PHE A 74 3.67 4.33 -2.29
CA PHE A 74 3.54 3.66 -3.59
C PHE A 74 2.08 3.50 -4.03
N ILE A 75 1.21 3.08 -3.12
CA ILE A 75 -0.24 2.97 -3.38
C ILE A 75 -0.81 4.34 -3.75
N GLY A 76 -0.43 5.39 -3.01
CA GLY A 76 -0.84 6.76 -3.29
C GLY A 76 -0.39 7.26 -4.67
N ILE A 77 0.82 6.90 -5.12
CA ILE A 77 1.30 7.23 -6.47
C ILE A 77 0.39 6.61 -7.54
N ILE A 78 0.05 5.32 -7.41
CA ILE A 78 -0.81 4.63 -8.37
C ILE A 78 -2.21 5.26 -8.40
N LEU A 79 -2.81 5.51 -7.23
CA LEU A 79 -4.13 6.14 -7.15
C LEU A 79 -4.11 7.57 -7.69
N ASN A 80 -3.09 8.36 -7.39
CA ASN A 80 -2.95 9.71 -7.93
C ASN A 80 -2.77 9.71 -9.45
N ALA A 81 -2.01 8.76 -10.00
CA ALA A 81 -1.86 8.61 -11.45
C ALA A 81 -3.21 8.29 -12.11
N LYS A 82 -3.99 7.37 -11.54
CA LYS A 82 -5.37 7.09 -11.97
C LYS A 82 -6.22 8.36 -12.00
N TYR A 83 -6.27 9.08 -10.88
CA TYR A 83 -7.07 10.31 -10.77
C TYR A 83 -6.61 11.40 -11.75
N ALA A 84 -5.31 11.52 -11.99
CA ALA A 84 -4.76 12.48 -12.94
C ALA A 84 -5.22 12.17 -14.37
N VAL A 85 -5.12 10.91 -14.81
CA VAL A 85 -5.54 10.47 -16.14
C VAL A 85 -7.05 10.69 -16.33
N GLU A 86 -7.87 10.29 -15.37
CA GLU A 86 -9.34 10.50 -15.42
C GLU A 86 -9.70 11.99 -15.46
N LYS A 87 -8.97 12.84 -14.73
CA LYS A 87 -9.20 14.28 -14.71
C LYS A 87 -8.80 14.95 -16.02
N GLU A 88 -7.66 14.56 -16.60
CA GLU A 88 -7.15 15.12 -17.85
C GLU A 88 -8.03 14.76 -19.05
N HIS A 89 -8.61 13.56 -19.05
CA HIS A 89 -9.43 13.03 -20.15
C HIS A 89 -10.93 13.01 -19.79
N LYS A 90 -11.36 13.94 -18.93
CA LYS A 90 -12.74 14.02 -18.44
C LYS A 90 -13.74 14.28 -19.56
N ASP A 91 -13.35 15.06 -20.56
CA ASP A 91 -14.13 15.36 -21.76
C ASP A 91 -14.40 14.12 -22.64
N LEU A 92 -13.49 13.15 -22.60
CA LEU A 92 -13.62 11.86 -23.29
C LEU A 92 -14.41 10.82 -22.48
N GLY A 93 -14.81 11.15 -21.25
CA GLY A 93 -15.53 10.23 -20.37
C GLY A 93 -14.67 9.05 -19.88
N VAL A 94 -13.34 9.22 -19.82
CA VAL A 94 -12.43 8.15 -19.37
C VAL A 94 -12.70 7.82 -17.90
N TRP A 95 -12.88 6.53 -17.63
CA TRP A 95 -13.04 5.97 -16.29
C TRP A 95 -12.19 4.71 -16.18
N ILE A 96 -11.28 4.67 -15.20
CA ILE A 96 -10.34 3.58 -15.01
C ILE A 96 -10.85 2.69 -13.88
N LEU A 97 -11.24 1.46 -14.21
CA LEU A 97 -11.60 0.42 -13.25
C LEU A 97 -10.35 -0.34 -12.84
N LEU A 98 -9.67 0.11 -11.78
CA LEU A 98 -8.44 -0.54 -11.32
C LEU A 98 -8.65 -1.99 -10.83
N ASP A 99 -9.88 -2.33 -10.46
CA ASP A 99 -10.31 -3.67 -10.07
C ASP A 99 -10.60 -4.61 -11.26
N ASP A 100 -10.56 -4.11 -12.50
CA ASP A 100 -10.69 -4.92 -13.70
C ASP A 100 -9.62 -6.05 -13.72
N PRO A 101 -10.02 -7.34 -13.82
CA PRO A 101 -9.08 -8.46 -13.69
C PRO A 101 -7.93 -8.45 -14.69
N ASP A 102 -8.13 -7.95 -15.90
CA ASP A 102 -7.09 -7.91 -16.93
C ASP A 102 -6.14 -6.74 -16.68
N LEU A 103 -6.65 -5.59 -16.23
CA LEU A 103 -5.84 -4.47 -15.76
C LEU A 103 -4.99 -4.86 -14.54
N LYS A 104 -5.55 -5.57 -13.56
CA LYS A 104 -4.81 -6.09 -12.40
C LYS A 104 -3.59 -6.92 -12.82
N LYS A 105 -3.80 -7.89 -13.71
CA LYS A 105 -2.70 -8.72 -14.27
C LYS A 105 -1.68 -7.89 -15.05
N MET A 106 -2.13 -6.89 -15.80
CA MET A 106 -1.23 -6.02 -16.56
C MET A 106 -0.37 -5.15 -15.63
N MET A 107 -0.95 -4.60 -14.57
CA MET A 107 -0.24 -3.85 -13.54
C MET A 107 0.82 -4.73 -12.85
N THR A 108 0.46 -5.94 -12.42
CA THR A 108 1.39 -6.91 -11.82
C THR A 108 2.58 -7.20 -12.74
N LYS A 109 2.31 -7.52 -14.01
CA LYS A 109 3.37 -7.79 -15.01
C LYS A 109 4.26 -6.57 -15.23
N THR A 110 3.69 -5.38 -15.23
CA THR A 110 4.43 -4.13 -15.42
C THR A 110 5.33 -3.84 -14.22
N LEU A 111 4.80 -3.96 -13.00
CA LEU A 111 5.58 -3.83 -11.76
C LEU A 111 6.73 -4.84 -11.72
N ARG A 112 6.48 -6.11 -12.08
CA ARG A 112 7.53 -7.15 -12.16
C ARG A 112 8.64 -6.76 -13.14
N ARG A 113 8.28 -6.25 -14.32
CA ARG A 113 9.26 -5.80 -15.34
C ARG A 113 10.12 -4.65 -14.82
N TYR A 114 9.52 -3.66 -14.16
CA TYR A 114 10.27 -2.56 -13.56
C TYR A 114 11.18 -3.05 -12.43
N PHE A 115 10.69 -3.95 -11.59
CA PHE A 115 11.48 -4.54 -10.52
C PHE A 115 12.74 -5.23 -11.05
N ASN A 116 12.59 -6.04 -12.10
CA ASN A 116 13.70 -6.72 -12.74
C ASN A 116 14.69 -5.73 -13.36
N ALA A 117 14.21 -4.71 -14.08
CA ALA A 117 15.06 -3.71 -14.71
C ALA A 117 15.87 -2.87 -13.71
N LEU A 118 15.27 -2.57 -12.55
CA LEU A 118 15.92 -1.82 -11.48
C LEU A 118 16.91 -2.68 -10.68
N ARG A 119 16.67 -4.00 -10.55
CA ARG A 119 17.58 -4.92 -9.86
C ARG A 119 18.74 -5.39 -10.74
N SER A 120 18.54 -5.51 -12.05
CA SER A 120 19.62 -5.91 -12.96
C SER A 120 20.67 -4.82 -13.15
N ASP A 121 20.35 -3.57 -12.83
CA ASP A 121 21.16 -2.37 -13.08
C ASP A 121 21.60 -2.18 -14.56
N GLU A 122 21.05 -2.98 -15.49
CA GLU A 122 21.40 -2.95 -16.92
C GLU A 122 21.08 -1.61 -17.57
N LYS A 123 20.14 -0.85 -16.99
CA LYS A 123 19.67 0.44 -17.53
C LYS A 123 20.24 1.66 -16.80
N HIS A 124 21.06 1.46 -15.76
CA HIS A 124 21.66 2.54 -14.95
C HIS A 124 20.65 3.63 -14.53
N ILE A 125 19.49 3.21 -14.05
CA ILE A 125 18.37 4.10 -13.72
C ILE A 125 18.73 4.94 -12.50
N LYS A 126 18.80 6.27 -12.67
CA LYS A 126 19.22 7.20 -11.60
C LYS A 126 18.09 7.63 -10.66
N ASN A 127 16.84 7.65 -11.15
CA ASN A 127 15.67 8.03 -10.35
C ASN A 127 14.62 6.91 -10.43
N VAL A 128 14.56 6.12 -9.38
CA VAL A 128 13.67 4.96 -9.26
C VAL A 128 12.21 5.38 -9.17
N GLU A 129 11.91 6.46 -8.42
CA GLU A 129 10.54 6.95 -8.25
C GLU A 129 9.95 7.48 -9.57
N ASN A 130 10.74 8.11 -10.43
CA ASN A 130 10.28 8.56 -11.75
C ASN A 130 10.21 7.43 -12.79
N TYR A 131 10.83 6.29 -12.51
CA TYR A 131 10.83 5.15 -13.42
C TYR A 131 9.61 4.24 -13.23
N LEU A 132 8.99 4.31 -12.05
CA LEU A 132 7.75 3.64 -11.66
C LEU A 132 6.53 4.47 -12.05
#